data_AF-A0A8H6X6Q2-F1
#
_entry.id   AF-A0A8H6X6Q2-F1
#
_cell.length_a   1.000
_cell.length_b   1.000
_cell.length_c   1.000
_cell.angle_alpha   90.00
_cell.angle_beta   90.00
_cell.angle_gamma   90.00
#
_symmetry.space_group_name_H-M   'P 1'
#
loop_
_entity.id
_entity.type
_entity.pdbx_description
1 polymer ?
#
loop_
_entity_poly.entity_id
_entity_poly.type
_entity_poly.pdbx_seq_one_letter_code
_entity_poly.pdbx_strand_id
1 'polypeptide(L)'
;MSAVEDKKLQGILRCPTMARILAAFNRDLALLTHTVWMDNRIAILMELKYMMDRILPEETLGRRNDKVRCSYCPRLNKAKGMSDHVVDKHKDQNPDAIPFIPVRNEKHCANCPDSKRVFTKRGLADHKLHRHSKQS
;
A
#
# COMPACT_ATOMS: atom_id res chain seq x y z
N MET A 1 18.85 15.87 -3.40
CA MET A 1 19.06 16.33 -4.79
C MET A 1 18.90 17.83 -4.79
N SER A 2 19.84 18.55 -5.41
CA SER A 2 19.81 20.01 -5.47
C SER A 2 18.79 20.48 -6.52
N ALA A 3 18.19 21.67 -6.34
CA ALA A 3 17.24 22.24 -7.30
C ALA A 3 17.82 22.42 -8.73
N VAL A 4 19.15 22.42 -8.87
CA VAL A 4 19.86 22.47 -10.14
C VAL A 4 19.86 21.10 -10.83
N GLU A 5 19.98 20.02 -10.06
CA GLU A 5 19.88 18.65 -10.57
C GLU A 5 18.46 18.37 -11.07
N ASP A 6 17.43 18.84 -10.37
CA ASP A 6 16.03 18.67 -10.79
C ASP A 6 15.70 19.37 -12.10
N LYS A 7 16.22 20.60 -12.32
CA LYS A 7 16.06 21.31 -13.60
C LYS A 7 16.77 20.61 -14.76
N LYS A 8 17.97 20.07 -14.51
CA LYS A 8 18.70 19.27 -15.51
C LYS A 8 17.95 17.98 -15.83
N LEU A 9 17.42 17.30 -14.81
CA LEU A 9 16.61 16.09 -14.97
C LEU A 9 15.33 16.36 -15.77
N GLN A 10 14.62 17.45 -15.46
CA GLN A 10 13.45 17.91 -16.23
C GLN A 10 13.79 18.17 -17.71
N GLY A 11 14.94 18.78 -17.98
CA GLY A 11 15.43 19.00 -19.35
C GLY A 11 15.70 17.70 -20.10
N ILE A 12 16.33 16.72 -19.44
CA ILE A 12 16.59 15.39 -20.00
C ILE A 12 15.28 14.65 -20.29
N LEU A 13 14.31 14.70 -19.37
CA LEU A 13 13.01 14.04 -19.53
C LEU A 13 12.15 14.67 -20.64
N ARG A 14 12.37 15.95 -20.95
CA ARG A 14 11.73 16.66 -22.07
C ARG A 14 12.45 16.48 -23.41
N CYS A 15 13.62 15.82 -23.43
CA CYS A 15 14.32 15.49 -24.66
C CYS A 15 13.47 14.53 -25.51
N PRO A 16 13.21 14.82 -26.80
CA PRO A 16 12.41 13.94 -27.66
C PRO A 16 12.98 12.52 -27.79
N THR A 17 14.30 12.36 -27.74
CA THR A 17 14.94 11.04 -27.75
C THR A 17 14.68 10.27 -26.45
N MET A 18 14.76 10.94 -25.30
CA MET A 18 14.42 10.32 -24.01
C MET A 18 12.95 9.95 -23.93
N ALA A 19 12.04 10.82 -24.40
CA ALA A 19 10.62 10.54 -24.47
C ALA A 19 10.31 9.29 -25.32
N ARG A 20 11.00 9.11 -26.45
CA ARG A 20 10.86 7.91 -27.30
C ARG A 20 11.40 6.65 -26.62
N ILE A 21 12.54 6.74 -25.93
CA ILE A 21 13.11 5.62 -25.17
C ILE A 21 12.15 5.21 -24.04
N LEU A 22 11.64 6.16 -23.27
CA LEU A 22 10.69 5.91 -22.19
C LEU A 22 9.36 5.34 -22.73
N ALA A 23 8.87 5.83 -23.87
CA ALA A 23 7.66 5.29 -24.51
C ALA A 23 7.86 3.84 -24.98
N ALA A 24 8.99 3.52 -25.59
CA ALA A 24 9.33 2.15 -25.99
C ALA A 24 9.47 1.25 -24.76
N PHE A 25 10.21 1.70 -23.74
CA PHE A 25 10.37 0.98 -22.48
C PHE A 25 9.02 0.71 -21.81
N ASN A 26 8.13 1.70 -21.69
CA ASN A 26 6.81 1.53 -21.10
C ASN A 26 5.92 0.56 -21.88
N ARG A 27 5.98 0.59 -23.22
CA ARG A 27 5.23 -0.35 -24.07
C ARG A 27 5.71 -1.79 -23.87
N ASP A 28 7.01 -1.99 -23.83
CA ASP A 28 7.60 -3.33 -23.69
C ASP A 28 7.44 -3.84 -22.25
N LEU A 29 7.56 -2.96 -21.25
CA LEU A 29 7.29 -3.28 -19.86
C LEU A 29 5.81 -3.59 -19.62
N ALA A 30 4.88 -2.94 -20.33
CA ALA A 30 3.45 -3.25 -20.28
C ALA A 30 3.15 -4.65 -20.80
N LEU A 31 3.81 -5.07 -21.89
CA LEU A 31 3.72 -6.45 -22.38
C LEU A 31 4.30 -7.44 -21.37
N LEU A 32 5.49 -7.17 -20.82
CA LEU A 32 6.10 -8.03 -19.80
C LEU A 32 5.23 -8.14 -18.53
N THR A 33 4.70 -7.03 -18.03
CA THR A 33 3.80 -7.05 -16.86
C THR A 33 2.48 -7.73 -17.16
N HIS A 34 1.92 -7.56 -18.35
CA HIS A 34 0.72 -8.28 -18.76
C HIS A 34 0.96 -9.79 -18.87
N THR A 35 2.05 -10.22 -19.49
CA THR A 35 2.40 -11.64 -19.61
C THR A 35 2.64 -12.26 -18.24
N VAL A 36 3.47 -11.64 -17.40
CA VAL A 36 3.72 -12.10 -16.02
C VAL A 36 2.42 -12.14 -15.22
N TRP A 37 1.55 -11.13 -15.35
CA TRP A 37 0.23 -11.13 -14.73
C TRP A 37 -0.60 -12.32 -15.19
N MET A 38 -0.72 -12.55 -16.50
CA MET A 38 -1.55 -13.62 -17.06
C MET A 38 -1.03 -15.01 -16.67
N ASP A 39 0.29 -15.22 -16.70
CA ASP A 39 0.94 -16.47 -16.30
C ASP A 39 0.68 -16.81 -14.83
N ASN A 40 0.63 -15.79 -13.97
CA ASN A 40 0.45 -15.97 -12.52
C ASN A 40 -1.01 -15.74 -12.07
N ARG A 41 -1.91 -15.32 -12.96
CA ARG A 41 -3.27 -14.88 -12.61
C ARG A 41 -4.05 -15.95 -11.88
N ILE A 42 -3.99 -17.19 -12.35
CA ILE A 42 -4.73 -18.31 -11.76
C ILE A 42 -4.20 -18.63 -10.36
N ALA A 43 -2.88 -18.69 -10.20
CA ALA A 43 -2.24 -18.95 -8.90
C ALA A 43 -2.59 -17.86 -7.88
N ILE A 44 -2.48 -16.58 -8.26
CA ILE A 44 -2.84 -15.44 -7.41
C ILE A 44 -4.32 -15.49 -7.02
N LEU A 45 -5.22 -15.77 -7.97
CA LEU A 45 -6.65 -15.88 -7.69
C LEU A 45 -6.98 -17.07 -6.77
N MET A 46 -6.27 -18.19 -6.91
CA MET A 46 -6.42 -19.34 -6.01
C MET A 46 -5.91 -19.04 -4.61
N GLU A 47 -4.78 -18.35 -4.46
CA GLU A 47 -4.27 -17.90 -3.17
C GLU A 47 -5.21 -16.89 -2.51
N LEU A 48 -5.74 -15.93 -3.27
CA LEU A 48 -6.75 -14.99 -2.81
C LEU A 48 -8.02 -15.70 -2.35
N LYS A 49 -8.53 -16.65 -3.15
CA LYS A 49 -9.69 -17.47 -2.79
C LYS A 49 -9.42 -18.26 -1.51
N TYR A 50 -8.28 -18.93 -1.42
CA TYR A 50 -7.88 -19.66 -0.22
C TYR A 50 -7.78 -18.78 1.03
N MET A 51 -7.24 -17.56 0.89
CA MET A 51 -7.25 -16.58 1.97
C MET A 51 -8.68 -16.18 2.35
N MET A 52 -9.51 -15.79 1.38
CA MET A 52 -10.90 -15.40 1.62
C MET A 52 -11.72 -16.54 2.27
N ASP A 53 -11.59 -17.76 1.78
CA ASP A 53 -12.28 -18.96 2.28
C ASP A 53 -11.79 -19.33 3.71
N ARG A 54 -10.52 -19.09 4.05
CA ARG A 54 -10.02 -19.26 5.43
C ARG A 54 -10.37 -18.11 6.37
N ILE A 55 -10.75 -16.96 5.83
CA ILE A 55 -11.29 -15.83 6.59
C ILE A 55 -12.81 -15.96 6.82
N LEU A 56 -13.49 -16.84 6.10
CA LEU A 56 -14.90 -17.18 6.35
C LEU A 56 -15.14 -18.69 6.41
N PRO A 57 -14.97 -19.33 7.58
CA PRO A 57 -16.00 -20.22 8.07
C PRO A 57 -17.01 -19.35 8.82
N GLU A 58 -18.10 -18.98 8.15
CA GLU A 58 -19.32 -18.45 8.80
C GLU A 58 -19.78 -19.35 9.97
N GLU A 59 -19.31 -20.60 10.04
CA GLU A 59 -19.57 -21.57 11.11
C GLU A 59 -18.59 -21.51 12.31
N THR A 60 -17.62 -20.60 12.32
CA THR A 60 -16.84 -20.27 13.53
C THR A 60 -17.27 -18.97 14.20
N LEU A 61 -18.53 -18.55 13.98
CA LEU A 61 -19.27 -17.63 14.85
C LEU A 61 -19.58 -18.23 16.24
N GLY A 62 -18.73 -19.14 16.72
CA GLY A 62 -18.50 -19.30 18.15
C GLY A 62 -17.78 -18.05 18.65
N ARG A 63 -18.56 -17.06 19.11
CA ARG A 63 -18.13 -15.93 19.93
C ARG A 63 -17.05 -16.40 20.93
N ARG A 64 -15.76 -16.18 20.65
CA ARG A 64 -14.70 -16.23 21.67
C ARG A 64 -13.31 -15.72 21.30
N ASN A 65 -12.96 -15.44 20.04
CA ASN A 65 -11.63 -14.89 19.74
C ASN A 65 -11.65 -13.81 18.64
N ASP A 66 -11.79 -12.54 19.03
CA ASP A 66 -11.76 -11.32 18.18
C ASP A 66 -10.42 -11.05 17.46
N LYS A 67 -9.58 -12.07 17.26
CA LYS A 67 -8.22 -11.94 16.74
C LYS A 67 -8.16 -12.46 15.30
N VAL A 68 -7.66 -11.62 14.41
CA VAL A 68 -7.37 -11.89 13.00
C VAL A 68 -5.86 -12.08 12.82
N ARG A 69 -5.47 -12.91 11.85
CA ARG A 69 -4.06 -13.12 11.47
C ARG A 69 -3.55 -11.93 10.66
N CYS A 70 -2.32 -11.51 10.90
CA CYS A 70 -1.65 -10.50 10.08
C CYS A 70 -1.31 -11.09 8.70
N SER A 71 -1.53 -10.33 7.62
CA SER A 71 -1.18 -10.76 6.26
C SER A 71 0.33 -10.88 6.03
N TYR A 72 1.16 -10.31 6.91
CA TYR A 72 2.61 -10.19 6.73
C TYR A 72 3.42 -11.01 7.74
N CYS A 73 2.77 -11.62 8.75
CA CYS A 73 3.45 -12.46 9.74
C CYS A 73 2.48 -13.45 10.41
N PRO A 74 2.97 -14.49 11.12
CA PRO A 74 2.10 -15.48 11.74
C PRO A 74 1.34 -14.98 13.00
N ARG A 75 1.51 -13.71 13.42
CA ARG A 75 0.87 -13.18 14.64
C ARG A 75 -0.63 -12.96 14.47
N LEU A 76 -1.35 -13.20 15.56
CA LEU A 76 -2.78 -12.91 15.71
C LEU A 76 -2.96 -11.61 16.50
N ASN A 77 -3.70 -10.66 15.96
CA ASN A 77 -4.03 -9.39 16.61
C ASN A 77 -5.53 -9.14 16.58
N LYS A 78 -6.05 -8.34 17.53
CA LYS A 78 -7.43 -7.85 17.42
C LYS A 78 -7.58 -7.05 16.12
N ALA A 79 -8.71 -7.16 15.43
CA ALA A 79 -8.96 -6.40 14.19
C ALA A 79 -8.70 -4.90 14.37
N LYS A 80 -9.05 -4.34 15.55
CA LYS A 80 -8.80 -2.93 15.87
C LYS A 80 -7.33 -2.55 16.02
N GLY A 81 -6.47 -3.47 16.45
CA GLY A 81 -5.03 -3.26 16.69
C GLY A 81 -4.13 -3.80 15.56
N MET A 82 -4.71 -4.29 14.46
CA MET A 82 -3.93 -4.80 13.34
C MET A 82 -3.18 -3.68 12.61
N SER A 83 -3.79 -2.49 12.51
CA SER A 83 -3.15 -1.33 11.88
C SER A 83 -1.89 -0.90 12.66
N ASP A 84 -2.00 -0.76 13.99
CA ASP A 84 -0.87 -0.44 14.86
C ASP A 84 0.23 -1.50 14.82
N HIS A 85 -0.17 -2.78 14.74
CA HIS A 85 0.78 -3.89 14.59
C HIS A 85 1.58 -3.79 13.29
N VAL A 86 0.93 -3.43 12.18
CA VAL A 86 1.59 -3.24 10.88
C VAL A 86 2.52 -2.03 10.92
N VAL A 87 2.08 -0.90 11.49
CA VAL A 87 2.96 0.27 11.74
C VAL A 87 4.21 -0.12 12.54
N ASP A 88 4.07 -0.95 13.59
CA ASP A 88 5.19 -1.34 14.45
C ASP A 88 6.15 -2.37 13.85
N LYS A 89 5.62 -3.34 13.09
CA LYS A 89 6.35 -4.56 12.71
C LYS A 89 6.59 -4.71 11.20
N HIS A 90 5.90 -3.93 10.39
CA HIS A 90 5.87 -4.03 8.93
C HIS A 90 5.95 -2.61 8.33
N LYS A 91 7.05 -1.91 8.59
CA LYS A 91 7.23 -0.48 8.26
C LYS A 91 7.14 -0.16 6.75
N ASP A 92 7.39 -1.15 5.93
CA ASP A 92 7.34 -1.14 4.47
C ASP A 92 5.93 -1.40 3.92
N GLN A 93 4.98 -1.79 4.78
CA GLN A 93 3.62 -2.17 4.40
C GLN A 93 2.62 -1.07 4.74
N ASN A 94 1.59 -0.93 3.90
CA ASN A 94 0.53 0.06 4.13
C ASN A 94 -0.48 -0.46 5.17
N PRO A 95 -0.57 0.15 6.37
CA PRO A 95 -1.46 -0.31 7.44
C PRO A 95 -2.95 -0.08 7.14
N ASP A 96 -3.28 0.72 6.13
CA ASP A 96 -4.65 1.01 5.68
C ASP A 96 -5.11 0.11 4.52
N ALA A 97 -4.21 -0.71 3.94
CA ALA A 97 -4.52 -1.62 2.83
C ALA A 97 -4.96 -3.02 3.28
N ILE A 98 -5.16 -3.22 4.59
CA ILE A 98 -5.41 -4.53 5.19
C ILE A 98 -6.90 -4.89 5.04
N PRO A 99 -7.24 -5.98 4.33
CA PRO A 99 -8.62 -6.27 3.91
C PRO A 99 -9.59 -6.61 5.07
N PHE A 100 -9.08 -6.99 6.25
CA PHE A 100 -9.90 -7.42 7.40
C PHE A 100 -10.13 -6.31 8.43
N ILE A 101 -9.57 -5.11 8.21
CA ILE A 101 -9.85 -3.96 9.07
C ILE A 101 -11.09 -3.28 8.52
N PRO A 102 -12.11 -2.99 9.35
CA PRO A 102 -13.27 -2.21 8.90
C PRO A 102 -12.79 -0.93 8.24
N VAL A 103 -13.32 -0.60 7.07
CA VAL A 103 -12.97 0.65 6.37
C VAL A 103 -13.24 1.81 7.31
N ARG A 104 -12.18 2.35 7.91
CA ARG A 104 -12.28 3.52 8.77
C ARG A 104 -12.28 4.75 7.87
N ASN A 105 -13.04 5.77 8.28
CA ASN A 105 -12.96 7.12 7.69
C ASN A 105 -11.63 7.83 8.02
N GLU A 106 -10.72 7.13 8.70
CA GLU A 106 -9.45 7.60 9.20
C GLU A 106 -8.31 6.79 8.58
N LYS A 107 -7.23 7.47 8.20
CA LYS A 107 -6.08 6.88 7.51
C LYS A 107 -4.77 7.36 8.13
N HIS A 108 -3.73 6.55 7.99
CA HIS A 108 -2.37 6.92 8.38
C HIS A 108 -1.77 7.91 7.38
N CYS A 109 -0.78 8.69 7.82
CA CYS A 109 -0.01 9.51 6.90
C CYS A 109 1.11 8.67 6.27
N ALA A 110 1.07 8.50 4.94
CA ALA A 110 2.12 7.79 4.19
C ALA A 110 3.52 8.39 4.36
N ASN A 111 3.63 9.69 4.69
CA ASN A 111 4.90 10.37 4.93
C ASN A 111 5.37 10.26 6.40
N CYS A 112 4.61 9.58 7.25
CA CYS A 112 4.97 9.31 8.65
C CYS A 112 4.84 7.80 8.95
N PRO A 113 5.72 6.96 8.39
CA PRO A 113 5.59 5.50 8.47
C PRO A 113 5.66 4.96 9.91
N ASP A 114 6.33 5.66 10.84
CA ASP A 114 6.43 5.25 12.25
C ASP A 114 5.28 5.79 13.13
N SER A 115 4.35 6.57 12.56
CA SER A 115 3.25 7.19 13.32
C SER A 115 2.02 6.31 13.32
N LYS A 116 1.55 5.92 14.51
CA LYS A 116 0.25 5.24 14.74
C LYS A 116 -0.95 6.17 14.68
N ARG A 117 -0.72 7.46 14.43
CA ARG A 117 -1.79 8.45 14.40
C ARG A 117 -2.58 8.30 13.11
N VAL A 118 -3.88 8.06 13.25
CA VAL A 118 -4.87 8.11 12.17
C VAL A 118 -5.50 9.49 12.06
N PHE A 119 -5.90 9.84 10.85
CA PHE A 119 -6.50 11.14 10.54
C PHE A 119 -7.73 10.95 9.66
N THR A 120 -8.79 11.71 9.92
CA THR A 120 -9.89 11.86 8.96
C THR A 120 -9.38 12.45 7.64
N LYS A 121 -10.14 12.32 6.55
CA LYS A 121 -9.76 12.88 5.23
C LYS A 121 -9.32 14.35 5.31
N ARG A 122 -10.06 15.19 6.04
CA ARG A 122 -9.74 16.61 6.26
C ARG A 122 -8.50 16.77 7.14
N GLY A 123 -8.43 16.07 8.28
CA GLY A 123 -7.29 16.14 9.18
C GLY A 123 -5.98 15.66 8.54
N LEU A 124 -6.04 14.72 7.59
CA LEU A 124 -4.87 14.24 6.86
C LEU A 124 -4.36 15.29 5.87
N ALA A 125 -5.27 16.01 5.21
CA ALA A 125 -4.91 17.11 4.32
C ALA A 125 -4.22 18.23 5.10
N ASP A 126 -4.80 18.64 6.24
CA ASP A 126 -4.23 19.67 7.11
C ASP A 126 -2.88 19.24 7.69
N HIS A 127 -2.76 17.97 8.12
CA HIS A 127 -1.49 17.40 8.59
C HIS A 127 -0.41 17.46 7.50
N LYS A 128 -0.73 17.06 6.26
CA LYS A 128 0.21 17.18 5.12
C LYS A 128 0.58 18.62 4.85
N LEU A 129 -0.39 19.52 4.91
CA LEU A 129 -0.17 20.95 4.70
C LEU A 129 0.81 21.55 5.74
N HIS A 130 0.73 21.12 7.00
CA HIS A 130 1.51 21.76 8.07
C HIS A 130 2.81 21.03 8.41
N ARG A 131 2.86 19.71 8.23
CA ARG A 131 4.01 18.88 8.61
C ARG A 131 4.88 18.46 7.45
N HIS A 132 4.34 18.42 6.23
CA HIS A 132 5.04 17.90 5.05
C HIS A 132 5.24 18.94 3.93
N SER A 133 4.69 20.15 4.07
CA SER A 133 4.71 21.18 2.99
C SER A 133 5.93 22.08 2.97
N LYS A 134 6.94 21.81 3.80
CA LYS A 134 8.24 22.52 3.77
C LYS A 134 9.33 21.75 3.02
N GLN A 135 8.96 20.78 2.18
CA GLN A 135 9.89 20.01 1.35
C GLN A 135 9.68 20.24 -0.15
N SER A 136 9.22 21.43 -0.55
CA SER A 136 9.15 21.86 -1.95
C SER A 136 10.06 23.07 -2.16
#